data_AF-A0A1I3H065-F1
#
_entry.id   AF-A0A1I3H065-F1
#
_cell.length_a   1.000
_cell.length_b   1.000
_cell.length_c   1.000
_cell.angle_alpha   90.00
_cell.angle_beta   90.00
_cell.angle_gamma   90.00
#
_symmetry.space_group_name_H-M   'P 1'
#
loop_
_entity.id
_entity.type
_entity.pdbx_description
1 polymer ?
#
loop_
_entity_poly.entity_id
_entity_poly.type
_entity_poly.pdbx_seq_one_letter_code
_entity_poly.pdbx_strand_id
1 'polypeptide(L)'
;MYLYHYYDKRSGPFRSVTAIPMEQGNLILEQMKQERPESMCAKRDSDYIIKRQDCENILRREFIAKGGIIEIESPYYMVVEHSPWLSTWYERGDFLKIPIEDFDVRKLSFTYGDSMPTFSPLVNDGKEYRKQVYTYEEILGIIKKYGLPQNWNDDGSQGPERYIEAHVWTNEPIASYIGI
;
A
#
# COMPACT_ATOMS: atom_id res chain seq x y z
N MET A 1 -10.64 -12.51 -5.54
CA MET A 1 -9.25 -12.42 -5.02
C MET A 1 -9.32 -11.87 -3.61
N TYR A 2 -8.26 -11.97 -2.82
CA TYR A 2 -8.24 -11.39 -1.46
C TYR A 2 -7.28 -10.22 -1.36
N LEU A 3 -7.67 -9.22 -0.56
CA LEU A 3 -6.79 -8.14 -0.14
C LEU A 3 -6.29 -8.39 1.28
N TYR A 4 -4.98 -8.26 1.48
CA TYR A 4 -4.32 -8.44 2.77
C TYR A 4 -3.83 -7.10 3.31
N HIS A 5 -4.00 -6.88 4.62
CA HIS A 5 -3.38 -5.76 5.33
C HIS A 5 -2.48 -6.31 6.43
N TYR A 6 -1.18 -6.02 6.34
CA TYR A 6 -0.21 -6.41 7.34
C TYR A 6 0.01 -5.29 8.35
N TYR A 7 0.12 -5.64 9.63
CA TYR A 7 0.29 -4.64 10.69
C TYR A 7 1.02 -5.23 11.91
N ASP A 8 1.49 -4.35 12.80
CA ASP A 8 1.99 -4.75 14.10
C ASP A 8 0.85 -4.78 15.12
N LYS A 9 0.67 -5.91 15.82
CA LYS A 9 -0.39 -6.12 16.83
C LYS A 9 -0.46 -5.02 17.88
N ARG A 10 0.67 -4.38 18.21
CA ARG A 10 0.74 -3.29 19.21
C ARG A 10 -0.04 -2.05 18.77
N SER A 11 -0.12 -1.78 17.47
CA SER A 11 -0.81 -0.61 16.90
C SER A 11 -2.22 -0.93 16.40
N GLY A 12 -2.48 -2.20 16.08
CA GLY A 12 -3.69 -2.61 15.39
C GLY A 12 -3.67 -2.25 13.89
N PRO A 13 -4.69 -2.70 13.15
CA PRO A 13 -4.75 -2.53 11.70
C PRO A 13 -5.13 -1.09 11.30
N PHE A 14 -4.83 -0.74 10.05
CA PHE A 14 -5.30 0.45 9.34
C PHE A 14 -5.02 1.80 10.02
N ARG A 15 -3.89 1.90 10.75
CA ARG A 15 -3.37 3.16 11.29
C ARG A 15 -2.40 3.80 10.30
N SER A 16 -2.77 4.96 9.77
CA SER A 16 -1.92 5.71 8.84
C SER A 16 -1.32 6.95 9.51
N VAL A 17 0.00 7.14 9.33
CA VAL A 17 0.72 8.35 9.76
C VAL A 17 0.52 9.54 8.82
N THR A 18 0.01 9.30 7.59
CA THR A 18 -0.33 10.36 6.62
C THR A 18 -1.76 10.88 6.77
N ALA A 19 -2.61 10.18 7.53
CA ALA A 19 -3.98 10.58 7.85
C ALA A 19 -4.09 11.55 9.05
N ILE A 20 -2.97 11.93 9.65
CA ILE A 20 -2.88 12.85 10.80
C ILE A 20 -1.91 14.01 10.48
N PRO A 21 -1.89 15.10 11.27
CA PRO A 21 -0.95 16.19 11.04
C PRO A 21 0.51 15.71 11.01
N MET A 22 1.29 16.23 10.06
CA MET A 22 2.66 15.78 9.77
C MET A 22 3.57 15.76 11.01
N GLU A 23 3.48 16.80 11.86
CA GLU A 23 4.25 16.86 13.10
C GLU A 23 3.95 15.68 14.03
N GLN A 24 2.66 15.32 14.19
CA GLN A 24 2.25 14.18 14.99
C GLN A 24 2.68 12.86 14.34
N GLY A 25 2.56 12.75 13.02
CA GLY A 25 3.03 11.59 12.27
C GLY A 25 4.53 11.35 12.45
N ASN A 26 5.35 12.41 12.39
CA ASN A 26 6.79 12.33 12.58
C ASN A 26 7.14 11.89 14.01
N LEU A 27 6.46 12.42 15.03
CA LEU A 27 6.64 11.97 16.41
C LEU A 27 6.33 10.47 16.57
N ILE A 28 5.24 9.99 15.95
CA ILE A 28 4.87 8.57 15.97
C ILE A 28 5.94 7.72 15.26
N LEU A 29 6.48 8.16 14.12
CA LEU A 29 7.54 7.44 13.42
C LEU A 29 8.82 7.34 14.26
N GLU A 30 9.24 8.43 14.91
CA GLU A 30 10.40 8.43 15.80
C GLU A 30 10.19 7.52 17.01
N GLN A 31 9.01 7.53 17.61
CA GLN A 31 8.65 6.59 18.67
C GLN A 31 8.70 5.13 18.18
N MET A 32 8.13 4.84 17.00
CA MET A 32 8.16 3.49 16.41
C MET A 32 9.58 3.00 16.13
N LYS A 33 10.49 3.89 15.71
CA LYS A 33 11.92 3.55 15.51
C LYS A 33 12.57 3.07 16.80
N GLN A 34 12.25 3.71 17.92
CA GLN A 34 12.80 3.36 19.24
C GLN A 34 12.18 2.08 19.80
N GLU A 35 10.86 1.92 19.67
CA GLU A 35 10.11 0.79 20.22
C GLU A 35 10.26 -0.51 19.41
N ARG A 36 10.56 -0.38 18.10
CA ARG A 36 10.48 -1.46 17.11
C ARG A 36 11.64 -1.42 16.12
N PRO A 37 12.90 -1.39 16.60
CA PRO A 37 14.08 -1.13 15.76
C PRO A 37 14.31 -2.17 14.65
N GLU A 38 13.80 -3.39 14.81
CA GLU A 38 13.95 -4.45 13.81
C GLU A 38 12.85 -4.43 12.74
N SER A 39 11.80 -3.61 12.93
CA SER A 39 10.72 -3.46 11.97
C SER A 39 11.16 -2.71 10.71
N MET A 40 10.47 -2.96 9.59
CA MET A 40 10.70 -2.18 8.35
C MET A 40 10.30 -0.71 8.50
N CYS A 41 9.38 -0.39 9.42
CA CYS A 41 9.02 1.00 9.74
C CYS A 41 10.21 1.79 10.29
N ALA A 42 11.07 1.14 11.10
CA ALA A 42 12.22 1.80 11.72
C ALA A 42 13.28 2.26 10.69
N LYS A 43 13.25 1.71 9.47
CA LYS A 43 14.18 2.04 8.38
C LYS A 43 13.75 3.25 7.56
N ARG A 44 12.62 3.88 7.88
CA ARG A 44 12.09 5.05 7.16
C ARG A 44 12.89 6.31 7.45
N ASP A 45 13.22 7.06 6.40
CA ASP A 45 13.91 8.34 6.52
C ASP A 45 12.98 9.45 7.05
N SER A 46 13.56 10.61 7.39
CA SER A 46 12.85 11.77 7.96
C SER A 46 11.80 12.36 7.02
N ASP A 47 11.97 12.16 5.72
CA ASP A 47 11.10 12.76 4.70
C ASP A 47 10.00 11.79 4.26
N TYR A 48 9.91 10.62 4.91
CA TYR A 48 8.98 9.56 4.54
C TYR A 48 7.53 10.05 4.43
N ILE A 49 7.05 10.85 5.39
CA ILE A 49 5.66 11.34 5.39
C ILE A 49 5.42 12.26 4.19
N ILE A 50 6.35 13.18 3.92
CA ILE A 50 6.25 14.11 2.78
C ILE A 50 6.21 13.32 1.47
N LYS A 51 7.17 12.41 1.29
CA LYS A 51 7.25 11.55 0.09
C LYS A 51 5.99 10.70 -0.10
N ARG A 52 5.44 10.15 1.00
CA ARG A 52 4.22 9.33 0.96
C ARG A 52 3.00 10.19 0.61
N GLN A 53 2.87 11.40 1.16
CA GLN A 53 1.80 12.34 0.80
C GLN A 53 1.88 12.77 -0.67
N ASP A 54 3.07 13.04 -1.20
CA ASP A 54 3.27 13.33 -2.63
C ASP A 54 2.84 12.15 -3.51
N CYS A 55 3.19 10.93 -3.10
CA CYS A 55 2.77 9.72 -3.78
C CYS A 55 1.24 9.54 -3.72
N GLU A 56 0.61 9.74 -2.56
CA GLU A 56 -0.85 9.71 -2.39
C GLU A 56 -1.56 10.74 -3.29
N ASN A 57 -0.98 11.93 -3.47
CA ASN A 57 -1.52 12.94 -4.39
C ASN A 57 -1.48 12.47 -5.85
N ILE A 58 -0.40 11.80 -6.27
CA ILE A 58 -0.32 11.19 -7.60
C ILE A 58 -1.39 10.11 -7.73
N LEU A 59 -1.46 9.18 -6.77
CA LEU A 59 -2.43 8.08 -6.77
C LEU A 59 -3.86 8.60 -6.90
N ARG A 60 -4.23 9.60 -6.10
CA ARG A 60 -5.55 10.23 -6.11
C ARG A 60 -5.86 10.87 -7.46
N ARG A 61 -4.94 11.68 -7.99
CA ARG A 61 -5.10 12.37 -9.27
C ARG A 61 -5.31 11.39 -10.42
N GLU A 62 -4.42 10.40 -10.56
CA GLU A 62 -4.49 9.43 -11.65
C GLU A 62 -5.73 8.54 -11.54
N PHE A 63 -6.13 8.17 -10.32
CA PHE A 63 -7.33 7.37 -10.12
C PHE A 63 -8.62 8.13 -10.44
N ILE A 64 -8.74 9.39 -10.01
CA ILE A 64 -9.86 10.26 -10.38
C ILE A 64 -9.94 10.44 -11.90
N ALA A 65 -8.80 10.63 -12.58
CA ALA A 65 -8.76 10.77 -14.03
C ALA A 65 -9.31 9.54 -14.78
N LYS A 66 -9.30 8.37 -14.13
CA LYS A 66 -9.87 7.10 -14.62
C LYS A 66 -11.31 6.86 -14.18
N GLY A 67 -11.96 7.83 -13.52
CA GLY A 67 -13.32 7.72 -13.01
C GLY A 67 -13.42 7.01 -11.65
N GLY A 68 -12.31 6.83 -10.94
CA GLY A 68 -12.29 6.32 -9.58
C GLY A 68 -12.99 7.24 -8.58
N ILE A 69 -13.53 6.64 -7.52
CA ILE A 69 -14.27 7.35 -6.47
C ILE A 69 -13.40 7.42 -5.21
N ILE A 70 -13.26 8.62 -4.65
CA ILE A 70 -12.49 8.92 -3.43
C ILE A 70 -13.43 9.41 -2.34
N GLU A 71 -13.44 8.75 -1.18
CA GLU A 71 -14.25 9.14 -0.01
C GLU A 71 -13.39 9.55 1.20
N ILE A 72 -12.11 9.15 1.21
CA ILE A 72 -11.15 9.52 2.26
C ILE A 72 -9.89 10.12 1.65
N GLU A 73 -9.24 11.02 2.38
CA GLU A 73 -8.07 11.76 1.90
C GLU A 73 -6.83 10.87 1.75
N SER A 74 -6.57 9.99 2.72
CA SER A 74 -5.43 9.07 2.71
C SER A 74 -5.96 7.64 2.62
N PRO A 75 -5.48 6.81 1.66
CA PRO A 75 -6.05 5.51 1.43
C PRO A 75 -5.64 4.54 2.54
N TYR A 76 -6.48 3.54 2.79
CA TYR A 76 -6.01 2.34 3.48
C TYR A 76 -5.18 1.50 2.50
N TYR A 77 -3.96 1.15 2.92
CA TYR A 77 -3.06 0.32 2.14
C TYR A 77 -3.31 -1.16 2.40
N MET A 78 -3.56 -1.91 1.32
CA MET A 78 -3.66 -3.36 1.31
C MET A 78 -2.82 -3.91 0.16
N VAL A 79 -2.73 -5.24 0.05
CA VAL A 79 -2.02 -5.91 -1.05
C VAL A 79 -2.85 -7.06 -1.62
N VAL A 80 -2.72 -7.28 -2.93
CA VAL A 80 -3.41 -8.38 -3.61
C VAL A 80 -2.73 -9.70 -3.27
N GLU A 81 -3.50 -10.63 -2.72
CA GLU A 81 -3.06 -11.93 -2.22
C GLU A 81 -1.94 -11.87 -1.15
N HIS A 82 -1.60 -13.03 -0.58
CA HIS A 82 -0.58 -13.08 0.47
C HIS A 82 0.82 -12.76 -0.08
N SER A 83 1.59 -11.93 0.62
CA SER A 83 3.01 -11.64 0.37
C SER A 83 3.87 -12.19 1.50
N PRO A 84 4.72 -13.21 1.24
CA PRO A 84 5.68 -13.72 2.22
C PRO A 84 6.61 -12.63 2.72
N TRP A 85 7.13 -11.79 1.83
CA TRP A 85 8.01 -10.69 2.20
C TRP A 85 7.37 -9.66 3.16
N LEU A 86 6.13 -9.23 2.92
CA LEU A 86 5.46 -8.28 3.82
C LEU A 86 5.13 -8.88 5.20
N SER A 87 4.96 -10.21 5.27
CA SER A 87 4.74 -10.90 6.55
C SER A 87 5.94 -10.77 7.51
N THR A 88 7.14 -10.45 7.01
CA THR A 88 8.36 -10.28 7.82
C THR A 88 8.60 -8.83 8.25
N TRP A 89 7.72 -7.88 7.90
CA TRP A 89 7.97 -6.45 8.13
C TRP A 89 7.83 -5.99 9.59
N TYR A 90 7.15 -6.79 10.41
CA TYR A 90 6.74 -6.42 11.76
C TYR A 90 7.27 -7.41 12.79
N GLU A 91 7.80 -6.91 13.90
CA GLU A 91 8.29 -7.76 15.00
C GLU A 91 7.17 -8.57 15.66
N ARG A 92 5.96 -7.99 15.74
CA ARG A 92 4.74 -8.66 16.21
C ARG A 92 3.67 -8.59 15.12
N GLY A 93 4.01 -9.19 13.97
CA GLY A 93 3.15 -9.18 12.79
C GLY A 93 1.81 -9.90 12.98
N ASP A 94 0.80 -9.35 12.33
CA ASP A 94 -0.48 -9.99 12.05
C ASP A 94 -0.99 -9.51 10.70
N PHE A 95 -2.07 -10.11 10.22
CA PHE A 95 -2.73 -9.66 9.01
C PHE A 95 -4.26 -9.77 9.08
N LEU A 96 -4.91 -8.86 8.36
CA LEU A 96 -6.31 -9.02 7.97
C LEU A 96 -6.37 -9.48 6.51
N LYS A 97 -7.42 -10.24 6.19
CA LYS A 97 -7.70 -10.73 4.84
C LYS A 97 -9.17 -10.50 4.56
N ILE A 98 -9.46 -9.75 3.50
CA ILE A 98 -10.83 -9.38 3.12
C ILE A 98 -11.06 -9.80 1.66
N PRO A 99 -12.17 -10.49 1.33
CA PRO A 99 -12.54 -10.77 -0.06
C PRO A 99 -12.68 -9.45 -0.83
N ILE A 100 -12.18 -9.40 -2.07
CA ILE A 100 -12.35 -8.19 -2.88
C ILE A 100 -13.83 -7.91 -3.18
N GLU A 101 -14.65 -8.95 -3.15
CA GLU A 101 -16.09 -8.92 -3.40
C GLU A 101 -16.85 -8.13 -2.31
N ASP A 102 -16.23 -7.90 -1.15
CA ASP A 102 -16.78 -7.07 -0.07
C ASP A 102 -16.52 -5.57 -0.30
N PHE A 103 -15.68 -5.21 -1.28
CA PHE A 103 -15.37 -3.82 -1.62
C PHE A 103 -16.16 -3.36 -2.86
N ASP A 104 -16.50 -2.06 -2.88
CA ASP A 104 -16.81 -1.38 -4.14
C ASP A 104 -15.52 -1.15 -4.92
N VAL A 105 -15.28 -1.96 -5.94
CA VAL A 105 -14.04 -1.90 -6.74
C VAL A 105 -13.81 -0.56 -7.44
N ARG A 106 -14.84 0.29 -7.59
CA ARG A 106 -14.71 1.66 -8.12
C ARG A 106 -14.01 2.61 -7.14
N LYS A 107 -13.86 2.19 -5.89
CA LYS A 107 -13.16 2.90 -4.80
C LYS A 107 -11.78 2.29 -4.50
N LEU A 108 -11.32 1.37 -5.35
CA LEU A 108 -10.02 0.71 -5.26
C LEU A 108 -9.12 1.11 -6.42
N SER A 109 -7.90 1.53 -6.12
CA SER A 109 -6.86 1.71 -7.14
C SER A 109 -5.65 0.84 -6.84
N PHE A 110 -4.85 0.53 -7.86
CA PHE A 110 -3.74 -0.41 -7.73
C PHE A 110 -2.47 0.10 -8.37
N THR A 111 -1.33 -0.32 -7.85
CA THR A 111 -0.03 -0.26 -8.52
C THR A 111 0.57 -1.65 -8.57
N TYR A 112 1.22 -1.99 -9.68
CA TYR A 112 1.93 -3.26 -9.80
C TYR A 112 3.33 -3.12 -9.16
N GLY A 113 3.35 -3.27 -7.83
CA GLY A 113 4.46 -2.89 -6.97
C GLY A 113 4.04 -1.88 -5.89
N ASP A 114 4.92 -1.62 -4.92
CA ASP A 114 4.80 -0.47 -4.01
C ASP A 114 4.72 0.82 -4.84
N SER A 115 3.77 1.70 -4.51
CA SER A 115 3.56 2.98 -5.19
C SER A 115 4.79 3.88 -5.15
N MET A 116 5.58 3.86 -4.06
CA MET A 116 6.75 4.72 -3.90
C MET A 116 7.84 4.43 -4.95
N PRO A 117 8.33 3.18 -5.13
CA PRO A 117 9.17 2.82 -6.28
C PRO A 117 8.49 3.00 -7.63
N THR A 118 7.17 2.79 -7.72
CA THR A 118 6.42 2.91 -8.98
C THR A 118 6.48 4.31 -9.57
N PHE A 119 6.43 5.34 -8.72
CA PHE A 119 6.50 6.76 -9.12
C PHE A 119 7.86 7.40 -8.83
N SER A 120 8.82 6.65 -8.29
CA SER A 120 10.16 7.17 -8.01
C SER A 120 10.87 7.59 -9.30
N PRO A 121 11.49 8.79 -9.35
CA PRO A 121 12.32 9.19 -10.48
C PRO A 121 13.61 8.37 -10.60
N LEU A 122 13.95 7.56 -9.58
CA LEU A 122 15.13 6.70 -9.58
C LEU A 122 14.92 5.36 -10.29
N VAL A 123 13.66 4.95 -10.51
CA VAL A 123 13.32 3.68 -11.16
C VAL A 123 12.89 3.95 -12.60
N ASN A 124 13.80 3.72 -13.55
CA ASN A 124 13.60 3.96 -14.98
C ASN A 124 13.94 2.72 -15.81
N ASP A 125 13.35 1.58 -15.44
CA ASP A 125 13.57 0.27 -16.05
C ASP A 125 12.74 0.03 -17.33
N GLY A 126 11.89 0.99 -17.72
CA GLY A 126 11.07 0.93 -18.92
C GLY A 126 9.95 -0.12 -18.88
N LYS A 127 9.68 -0.72 -17.71
CA LYS A 127 8.60 -1.70 -17.56
C LYS A 127 7.26 -1.00 -17.74
N GLU A 128 6.37 -1.59 -18.55
CA GLU A 128 5.10 -0.94 -18.94
C GLU A 128 4.18 -0.63 -17.75
N TYR A 129 4.37 -1.32 -16.63
CA TYR A 129 3.59 -1.14 -15.41
C TYR A 129 4.16 -0.10 -14.44
N ARG A 130 5.29 0.52 -14.78
CA ARG A 130 5.88 1.63 -14.03
C ARG A 130 5.09 2.92 -14.27
N LYS A 131 4.99 3.79 -13.27
CA LYS A 131 4.30 5.09 -13.35
C LYS A 131 2.82 4.97 -13.77
N GLN A 132 2.17 3.85 -13.46
CA GLN A 132 0.77 3.61 -13.76
C GLN A 132 -0.04 3.41 -12.48
N VAL A 133 -1.25 3.97 -12.44
CA VAL A 133 -2.30 3.60 -11.50
C VAL A 133 -3.36 2.83 -12.28
N TYR A 134 -3.83 1.74 -11.70
CA TYR A 134 -4.79 0.84 -12.33
C TYR A 134 -6.13 0.86 -11.63
N THR A 135 -7.22 0.78 -12.40
CA THR A 135 -8.52 0.33 -11.87
C THR A 135 -8.50 -1.18 -11.64
N TYR A 136 -9.56 -1.72 -11.03
CA TYR A 136 -9.71 -3.15 -10.82
C TYR A 136 -9.64 -3.97 -12.12
N GLU A 137 -10.32 -3.52 -13.16
CA GLU A 137 -10.36 -4.19 -14.47
C GLU A 137 -8.98 -4.15 -15.14
N GLU A 138 -8.27 -3.03 -15.03
CA GLU A 138 -6.94 -2.87 -15.62
C GLU A 138 -5.89 -3.73 -14.90
N ILE A 139 -5.90 -3.76 -13.56
CA ILE A 139 -4.92 -4.56 -12.79
C ILE A 139 -5.08 -6.06 -13.05
N LEU A 140 -6.30 -6.55 -13.28
CA LEU A 140 -6.54 -7.94 -13.70
C LEU A 140 -5.82 -8.26 -15.01
N GLY A 141 -5.78 -7.33 -15.95
CA GLY A 141 -5.04 -7.46 -17.20
C GLY A 141 -3.53 -7.56 -16.98
N ILE A 142 -2.97 -6.72 -16.09
CA ILE A 142 -1.55 -6.76 -15.74
C ILE A 142 -1.19 -8.06 -15.01
N ILE A 143 -2.01 -8.50 -14.04
CA ILE A 143 -1.84 -9.78 -13.34
C ILE A 143 -1.87 -10.94 -14.33
N LYS A 144 -2.79 -10.92 -15.29
CA LYS A 144 -2.87 -11.97 -16.32
C LYS A 144 -1.58 -12.04 -17.17
N LYS A 145 -0.95 -10.89 -17.44
CA LYS A 145 0.25 -10.81 -18.29
C LYS A 145 1.54 -11.17 -17.54
N TYR A 146 1.69 -10.75 -16.28
CA TYR A 146 2.95 -10.90 -15.53
C TYR A 146 2.87 -11.81 -14.31
N GLY A 147 1.68 -12.23 -13.91
CA GLY A 147 1.45 -12.95 -12.67
C GLY A 147 1.49 -12.03 -11.44
N LEU A 148 1.70 -12.64 -10.27
CA LEU A 148 1.83 -11.94 -8.99
C LEU A 148 3.31 -11.77 -8.64
N PRO A 149 3.81 -10.55 -8.34
CA PRO A 149 5.20 -10.34 -7.97
C PRO A 149 5.71 -11.20 -6.82
N GLN A 150 4.86 -11.50 -5.83
CA GLN A 150 5.19 -12.41 -4.73
C GLN A 150 5.42 -13.88 -5.16
N ASN A 151 5.09 -14.25 -6.41
CA ASN A 151 5.35 -15.59 -6.94
C ASN A 151 6.64 -15.63 -7.77
N TRP A 152 6.96 -14.56 -8.51
CA TRP A 152 8.11 -14.55 -9.44
C TRP A 152 9.28 -13.67 -8.98
N ASN A 153 9.08 -12.79 -7.99
CA ASN A 153 10.08 -11.84 -7.49
C ASN A 153 9.90 -11.52 -5.98
N ASP A 154 9.56 -12.52 -5.17
CA ASP A 154 9.43 -12.35 -3.71
C ASP A 154 10.75 -11.87 -3.07
N ASP A 155 11.89 -12.31 -3.61
CA ASP A 155 13.23 -11.93 -3.18
C ASP A 155 13.69 -10.57 -3.70
N GLY A 156 12.91 -9.93 -4.59
CA GLY A 156 13.15 -8.63 -5.21
C GLY A 156 14.42 -8.53 -6.07
N SER A 157 14.97 -9.65 -6.52
CA SER A 157 16.16 -9.69 -7.38
C SER A 157 15.92 -9.11 -8.78
N GLN A 158 14.66 -9.09 -9.25
CA GLN A 158 14.26 -8.66 -10.59
C GLN A 158 13.65 -7.25 -10.65
N GLY A 159 13.66 -6.53 -9.52
CA GLY A 159 13.08 -5.20 -9.40
C GLY A 159 12.42 -4.96 -8.05
N PRO A 160 11.96 -3.71 -7.80
CA PRO A 160 11.37 -3.33 -6.51
C PRO A 160 9.99 -3.95 -6.26
N GLU A 161 9.25 -4.35 -7.29
CA GLU A 161 7.93 -4.95 -7.17
C GLU A 161 7.99 -6.37 -6.57
N ARG A 162 7.51 -6.53 -5.35
CA ARG A 162 7.39 -7.82 -4.64
C ARG A 162 5.95 -8.19 -4.29
N TYR A 163 5.03 -7.29 -4.52
CA TYR A 163 3.58 -7.45 -4.34
C TYR A 163 2.84 -6.46 -5.23
N ILE A 164 1.51 -6.56 -5.30
CA ILE A 164 0.65 -5.54 -5.92
C ILE A 164 -0.02 -4.76 -4.80
N GLU A 165 0.18 -3.45 -4.77
CA GLU A 165 -0.41 -2.56 -3.77
C GLU A 165 -1.83 -2.18 -4.18
N ALA A 166 -2.75 -2.25 -3.22
CA ALA A 166 -4.13 -1.83 -3.35
C ALA A 166 -4.37 -0.64 -2.41
N HIS A 167 -4.98 0.41 -2.96
CA HIS A 167 -5.34 1.63 -2.26
C HIS A 167 -6.86 1.65 -2.11
N VAL A 168 -7.35 1.54 -0.88
CA VAL A 168 -8.77 1.58 -0.55
C VAL A 168 -9.15 3.01 -0.19
N TRP A 169 -9.96 3.65 -1.02
CA TRP A 169 -10.35 5.06 -0.89
C TRP A 169 -11.70 5.24 -0.19
N THR A 170 -12.07 4.32 0.69
CA THR A 170 -13.33 4.31 1.43
C THR A 170 -13.15 3.68 2.81
N ASN A 171 -14.03 4.04 3.73
CA ASN A 171 -14.10 3.42 5.04
C ASN A 171 -14.74 2.02 4.99
N GLU A 172 -15.60 1.72 4.01
CA GLU A 172 -16.26 0.40 3.95
C GLU A 172 -15.48 -0.59 3.08
N PRO A 173 -15.26 -1.85 3.53
CA PRO A 173 -15.71 -2.49 4.77
C PRO A 173 -14.74 -2.31 5.96
N ILE A 174 -13.67 -1.52 5.81
CA ILE A 174 -12.59 -1.34 6.79
C ILE A 174 -13.10 -0.88 8.17
N ALA A 175 -14.16 -0.07 8.21
CA ALA A 175 -14.76 0.50 9.41
C ALA A 175 -15.08 -0.57 10.46
N SER A 176 -15.59 -1.72 10.02
CA SER A 176 -15.91 -2.87 10.88
C SER A 176 -14.70 -3.46 11.62
N TYR A 177 -13.48 -3.25 11.11
CA TYR A 177 -12.24 -3.75 11.70
C TYR A 177 -11.56 -2.74 12.64
N ILE A 178 -11.92 -1.46 12.56
CA ILE A 178 -11.32 -0.38 13.36
C ILE A 178 -12.32 0.33 14.28
N GLY A 179 -13.59 -0.07 14.26
CA GLY A 179 -14.62 0.40 15.18
C GLY A 179 -15.02 1.86 14.98
N ILE A 180 -15.10 2.30 13.72
CA ILE A 180 -15.56 3.65 13.32
C ILE A 180 -16.88 3.58 12.57
#